data_AF-A0AAW4CXT8-F1
#
_entry.id   AF-A0AAW4CXT8-F1
#
_cell.length_a   1.000
_cell.length_b   1.000
_cell.length_c   1.000
_cell.angle_alpha   90.00
_cell.angle_beta   90.00
_cell.angle_gamma   90.00
#
_symmetry.space_group_name_H-M   'P 1'
#
loop_
_entity.id
_entity.type
_entity.pdbx_description
1 polymer ?
#
loop_
_entity_poly.entity_id
_entity_poly.type
_entity_poly.pdbx_seq_one_letter_code
_entity_poly.pdbx_strand_id
1 'polypeptide(L)'
;MTAVTQTVNIDGGDNSERLSFGELDEALAYDTTDGEERLGSRVYFDYELYKLYSAGQLNIQRRVIEAFDDNVKVGTVDEVQVWLDTVNVSLNQECGLDLEIDGVPLRLNRSTPDQRVHLLFRGQEIPAGLADNADGTLRVDANASADARFETTAIDHLFIYGTPQFQNRVYDQLALLSGYPELKRALDAARQGYADVPDIVLMQCHAGPAQQGPGFDLSRVIPARYAHLLPGAYTAVLYDPYQAKGLDGLNALARLLQDAYEALTPSVLVPALDIDI
;
A
#
# COMPACT_ATOMS: atom_id res chain seq x y z
N MET A 1 10.58 -36.20 -29.89
CA MET A 1 9.52 -35.19 -30.07
C MET A 1 9.63 -34.24 -28.90
N THR A 2 10.19 -33.05 -29.12
CA THR A 2 10.11 -31.97 -28.14
C THR A 2 8.65 -31.53 -28.09
N ALA A 3 8.03 -31.64 -26.91
CA ALA A 3 6.71 -31.06 -26.71
C ALA A 3 6.83 -29.55 -26.99
N VAL A 4 6.05 -29.05 -27.95
CA VAL A 4 5.91 -27.61 -28.14
C VAL A 4 5.07 -27.14 -26.95
N THR A 5 5.72 -26.64 -25.91
CA THR A 5 5.03 -26.02 -24.78
C THR A 5 4.39 -24.74 -25.30
N GLN A 6 3.07 -24.76 -25.46
CA GLN A 6 2.33 -23.61 -25.96
C GLN A 6 2.34 -22.52 -24.90
N THR A 7 2.82 -21.32 -25.25
CA THR A 7 2.72 -20.14 -24.39
C THR A 7 1.26 -19.80 -24.14
N VAL A 8 0.88 -19.71 -22.88
CA VAL A 8 -0.45 -19.28 -22.47
C VAL A 8 -0.49 -17.76 -22.45
N ASN A 9 -1.33 -17.17 -23.29
CA ASN A 9 -1.51 -15.72 -23.33
C ASN A 9 -2.58 -15.31 -22.31
N ILE A 10 -2.21 -14.43 -21.40
CA ILE A 10 -3.10 -13.85 -20.40
C ILE A 10 -3.43 -12.42 -20.82
N ASP A 11 -4.71 -12.12 -20.95
CA ASP A 11 -5.20 -10.76 -21.15
C ASP A 11 -5.40 -10.10 -19.79
N GLY A 12 -4.53 -9.14 -19.45
CA GLY A 12 -4.62 -8.37 -18.21
C GLY A 12 -5.86 -7.49 -18.12
N GLY A 13 -6.58 -7.28 -19.23
CA GLY A 13 -7.84 -6.55 -19.29
C GLY A 13 -9.09 -7.43 -19.18
N ASP A 14 -8.95 -8.76 -19.05
CA ASP A 14 -10.11 -9.65 -18.99
C ASP A 14 -10.90 -9.47 -17.70
N ASN A 15 -12.22 -9.32 -17.86
CA ASN A 15 -13.21 -9.17 -16.80
C ASN A 15 -14.30 -10.26 -16.88
N SER A 16 -14.05 -11.35 -17.62
CA SER A 16 -15.05 -12.37 -17.91
C SER A 16 -15.42 -13.24 -16.68
N GLU A 17 -14.46 -13.52 -15.79
CA GLU A 17 -14.66 -14.36 -14.59
C GLU A 17 -14.48 -13.52 -13.31
N ARG A 18 -15.55 -12.85 -12.85
CA ARG A 18 -15.53 -12.08 -11.60
C ARG A 18 -15.51 -13.00 -10.38
N LEU A 19 -14.51 -12.83 -9.51
CA LEU A 19 -14.33 -13.57 -8.26
C LEU A 19 -14.98 -12.89 -7.06
N SER A 20 -14.79 -11.58 -6.92
CA SER A 20 -15.27 -10.79 -5.78
C SER A 20 -15.42 -9.33 -6.17
N PHE A 21 -16.20 -8.60 -5.39
CA PHE A 21 -16.27 -7.14 -5.41
C PHE A 21 -16.76 -6.65 -4.06
N GLY A 22 -16.47 -5.40 -3.73
CA GLY A 22 -16.96 -4.78 -2.50
C GLY A 22 -16.12 -3.56 -2.13
N GLU A 23 -16.32 -3.10 -0.91
CA GLU A 23 -15.50 -2.08 -0.29
C GLU A 23 -14.36 -2.75 0.47
N LEU A 24 -13.16 -2.17 0.47
CA LEU A 24 -12.11 -2.60 1.39
C LEU A 24 -12.46 -2.11 2.78
N ASP A 25 -12.63 -3.05 3.72
CA ASP A 25 -13.08 -2.86 5.11
C ASP A 25 -12.24 -1.86 5.95
N GLU A 26 -11.18 -1.30 5.40
CA GLU A 26 -10.08 -0.63 6.10
C GLU A 26 -10.22 0.90 6.18
N ALA A 27 -11.36 1.47 5.77
CA ALA A 27 -11.52 2.91 5.65
C ALA A 27 -12.94 3.42 5.92
N LEU A 28 -13.34 3.39 7.19
CA LEU A 28 -14.42 4.26 7.67
C LEU A 28 -13.77 5.37 8.51
N ALA A 29 -13.60 6.54 7.90
CA ALA A 29 -13.37 7.76 8.66
C ALA A 29 -14.69 8.10 9.38
N TYR A 30 -14.63 8.14 10.72
CA TYR A 30 -15.72 8.35 11.69
C TYR A 30 -17.14 8.54 11.13
N ASP A 31 -18.02 7.53 11.34
CA ASP A 31 -19.46 7.73 11.24
C ASP A 31 -20.16 7.81 12.62
N THR A 32 -19.52 7.39 13.73
CA THR A 32 -20.19 7.43 15.04
C THR A 32 -19.23 7.51 16.22
N THR A 33 -19.38 8.57 17.01
CA THR A 33 -19.16 8.52 18.47
C THR A 33 -20.40 9.11 19.12
N ASP A 34 -21.02 8.35 20.01
CA ASP A 34 -22.11 8.77 20.92
C ASP A 34 -23.46 9.17 20.30
N GLY A 35 -23.83 8.59 19.15
CA GLY A 35 -25.18 8.72 18.60
C GLY A 35 -25.48 10.07 17.93
N GLU A 36 -24.45 10.91 17.73
CA GLU A 36 -24.50 12.03 16.79
C GLU A 36 -23.70 11.66 15.54
N GLU A 37 -24.37 11.63 14.37
CA GLU A 37 -23.71 11.59 13.06
C GLU A 37 -22.79 12.80 12.96
N ARG A 38 -21.47 12.59 13.08
CA ARG A 38 -20.52 13.63 12.68
C ARG A 38 -20.33 13.52 11.19
N LEU A 39 -20.64 14.61 10.49
CA LEU A 39 -20.33 14.85 9.08
C LEU A 39 -18.80 14.90 8.88
N GLY A 40 -18.12 13.76 9.00
CA GLY A 40 -16.72 13.58 8.64
C GLY A 40 -16.61 13.13 7.19
N SER A 41 -15.54 13.53 6.50
CA SER A 41 -15.33 13.14 5.11
C SER A 41 -15.01 11.64 5.01
N ARG A 42 -15.75 10.89 4.19
CA ARG A 42 -15.58 9.43 4.05
C ARG A 42 -14.60 9.11 2.94
N VAL A 43 -13.42 8.64 3.31
CA VAL A 43 -12.46 8.01 2.39
C VAL A 43 -12.73 6.52 2.35
N TYR A 44 -12.91 5.94 1.17
CA TYR A 44 -13.05 4.48 1.02
C TYR A 44 -12.54 3.99 -0.33
N PHE A 45 -12.36 2.66 -0.44
CA PHE A 45 -11.89 2.02 -1.67
C PHE A 45 -12.86 0.93 -2.10
N ASP A 46 -13.44 1.09 -3.28
CA ASP A 46 -14.17 0.00 -3.93
C ASP A 46 -13.18 -0.86 -4.72
N TYR A 47 -13.42 -2.16 -4.75
CA TYR A 47 -12.63 -3.08 -5.55
C TYR A 47 -13.50 -4.07 -6.32
N GLU A 48 -12.96 -4.48 -7.46
CA GLU A 48 -13.42 -5.64 -8.23
C GLU A 48 -12.25 -6.57 -8.47
N LEU A 49 -12.49 -7.87 -8.36
CA LEU A 49 -11.48 -8.92 -8.53
C LEU A 49 -11.94 -9.92 -9.60
N TYR A 50 -11.09 -10.16 -10.59
CA TYR A 50 -11.35 -11.05 -11.72
C TYR A 50 -10.27 -12.12 -11.80
N LYS A 51 -10.67 -13.35 -12.10
CA LYS A 51 -9.73 -14.44 -12.38
C LYS A 51 -9.24 -14.33 -13.81
N LEU A 52 -7.93 -14.32 -13.99
CA LEU A 52 -7.32 -14.36 -15.32
C LEU A 52 -6.81 -15.77 -15.64
N TYR A 53 -6.18 -16.42 -14.66
CA TYR A 53 -5.61 -17.76 -14.83
C TYR A 53 -5.37 -18.44 -13.49
N SER A 54 -5.47 -19.76 -13.44
CA SER A 54 -5.00 -20.53 -12.29
C SER A 54 -4.60 -21.93 -12.72
N ALA A 55 -3.42 -22.37 -12.27
CA ALA A 55 -2.91 -23.71 -12.48
C ALA A 55 -1.85 -24.03 -11.42
N GLY A 56 -1.96 -25.19 -10.77
CA GLY A 56 -0.93 -25.66 -9.83
C GLY A 56 -0.60 -24.65 -8.72
N GLN A 57 0.65 -24.20 -8.68
CA GLN A 57 1.22 -23.26 -7.70
C GLN A 57 1.04 -21.78 -8.08
N LEU A 58 0.14 -21.49 -9.02
CA LEU A 58 -0.05 -20.17 -9.61
C LEU A 58 -1.52 -19.76 -9.65
N ASN A 59 -1.77 -18.52 -9.24
CA ASN A 59 -3.06 -17.85 -9.41
C ASN A 59 -2.84 -16.42 -9.90
N ILE A 60 -3.43 -16.07 -11.04
CA ILE A 60 -3.36 -14.74 -11.65
C ILE A 60 -4.75 -14.11 -11.61
N GLN A 61 -4.81 -12.92 -11.04
CA GLN A 61 -6.04 -12.14 -10.86
C GLN A 61 -5.83 -10.72 -11.35
N ARG A 62 -6.86 -10.11 -11.91
CA ARG A 62 -6.93 -8.66 -12.09
C ARG A 62 -7.70 -8.07 -10.93
N ARG A 63 -7.19 -7.01 -10.34
CA ARG A 63 -7.89 -6.20 -9.34
C ARG A 63 -7.99 -4.78 -9.84
N VAL A 64 -9.20 -4.25 -9.86
CA VAL A 64 -9.46 -2.83 -10.14
C VAL A 64 -9.91 -2.19 -8.84
N ILE A 65 -9.28 -1.08 -8.47
CA ILE A 65 -9.55 -0.36 -7.23
C ILE A 65 -9.90 1.09 -7.57
N GLU A 66 -11.00 1.59 -7.03
CA GLU A 66 -11.40 2.99 -7.12
C GLU A 66 -11.35 3.62 -5.71
N ALA A 67 -10.72 4.78 -5.61
CA ALA A 67 -10.64 5.55 -4.37
C ALA A 67 -11.67 6.68 -4.40
N PHE A 68 -12.37 6.84 -3.29
CA PHE A 68 -13.38 7.88 -3.09
C PHE A 68 -13.06 8.73 -1.87
N ASP A 69 -13.39 10.01 -1.98
CA ASP A 69 -13.39 11.01 -0.89
C ASP A 69 -14.74 11.72 -0.93
N ASP A 70 -15.58 11.52 0.08
CA ASP A 70 -16.97 12.00 0.10
C ASP A 70 -17.80 11.61 -1.13
N ASN A 71 -17.62 10.37 -1.57
CA ASN A 71 -18.23 9.81 -2.79
C ASN A 71 -17.74 10.46 -4.10
N VAL A 72 -16.74 11.34 -4.04
CA VAL A 72 -16.04 11.84 -5.23
C VAL A 72 -14.91 10.87 -5.54
N LYS A 73 -14.92 10.30 -6.73
CA LYS A 73 -13.83 9.46 -7.22
C LYS A 73 -12.55 10.30 -7.36
N VAL A 74 -11.54 9.98 -6.55
CA VAL A 74 -10.24 10.68 -6.50
C VAL A 74 -9.09 9.86 -7.11
N GLY A 75 -9.32 8.59 -7.44
CA GLY A 75 -8.30 7.77 -8.07
C GLY A 75 -8.79 6.41 -8.57
N THR A 76 -7.99 5.80 -9.44
CA THR A 76 -8.18 4.43 -9.88
C THR A 76 -6.82 3.74 -10.01
N VAL A 77 -6.77 2.48 -9.63
CA VAL A 77 -5.64 1.58 -9.86
C VAL A 77 -6.16 0.32 -10.55
N ASP A 78 -5.46 -0.10 -11.60
CA ASP A 78 -5.65 -1.38 -12.28
C ASP A 78 -4.38 -2.20 -12.06
N GLU A 79 -4.50 -3.35 -11.42
CA GLU A 79 -3.38 -4.22 -11.09
C GLU A 79 -3.63 -5.68 -11.47
N VAL A 80 -2.59 -6.37 -11.91
CA VAL A 80 -2.55 -7.82 -12.03
C VAL A 80 -1.75 -8.38 -10.86
N GLN A 81 -2.37 -9.23 -10.07
CA GLN A 81 -1.74 -9.96 -8.97
C GLN A 81 -1.43 -11.38 -9.43
N VAL A 82 -0.14 -11.72 -9.45
CA VAL A 82 0.39 -13.05 -9.76
C VAL A 82 0.84 -13.68 -8.44
N TRP A 83 -0.03 -14.48 -7.84
CA TRP A 83 0.24 -15.20 -6.60
C TRP A 83 0.99 -16.50 -6.89
N LEU A 84 2.12 -16.71 -6.22
CA LEU A 84 3.08 -17.77 -6.47
C LEU A 84 3.36 -18.55 -5.19
N ASP A 85 3.12 -19.86 -5.23
CA ASP A 85 3.50 -20.82 -4.17
C ASP A 85 4.82 -21.57 -4.51
N THR A 86 5.51 -21.14 -5.57
CA THR A 86 6.78 -21.69 -6.07
C THR A 86 7.84 -20.60 -6.22
N VAL A 87 9.11 -20.99 -6.11
CA VAL A 87 10.28 -20.14 -6.42
C VAL A 87 10.86 -20.42 -7.80
N ASN A 88 10.34 -21.42 -8.51
CA ASN A 88 10.80 -21.77 -9.85
C ASN A 88 10.13 -20.84 -10.88
N VAL A 89 10.60 -19.60 -10.90
CA VAL A 89 10.06 -18.50 -11.69
C VAL A 89 11.20 -17.84 -12.45
N SER A 90 11.01 -17.64 -13.76
CA SER A 90 11.86 -16.76 -14.56
C SER A 90 11.03 -15.68 -15.24
N LEU A 91 11.67 -14.54 -15.50
CA LEU A 91 11.06 -13.33 -16.02
C LEU A 91 11.88 -12.83 -17.20
N ASN A 92 11.22 -12.55 -18.31
CA ASN A 92 11.76 -11.80 -19.45
C ASN A 92 10.82 -10.63 -19.77
N GLN A 93 11.39 -9.44 -19.98
CA GLN A 93 10.67 -8.21 -20.26
C GLN A 93 11.00 -7.57 -21.62
N GLU A 94 11.85 -8.20 -22.46
CA GLU A 94 12.33 -7.59 -23.72
C GLU A 94 11.23 -7.34 -24.76
N CYS A 95 10.17 -8.15 -24.78
CA CYS A 95 9.08 -8.07 -25.78
C CYS A 95 7.67 -8.09 -25.15
N GLY A 96 7.57 -7.82 -23.85
CA GLY A 96 6.36 -8.02 -23.03
C GLY A 96 6.70 -8.77 -21.74
N LEU A 97 5.71 -8.94 -20.85
CA LEU A 97 5.93 -9.65 -19.59
C LEU A 97 5.79 -11.16 -19.80
N ASP A 98 6.90 -11.81 -20.15
CA ASP A 98 7.00 -13.25 -20.31
C ASP A 98 7.46 -13.88 -18.99
N LEU A 99 6.66 -14.82 -18.48
CA LEU A 99 6.91 -15.56 -17.25
C LEU A 99 7.05 -17.04 -17.57
N GLU A 100 8.03 -17.72 -16.99
CA GLU A 100 8.04 -19.17 -16.93
C GLU A 100 7.91 -19.59 -15.47
N ILE A 101 6.83 -20.30 -15.13
CA ILE A 101 6.50 -20.70 -13.76
C ILE A 101 6.32 -22.21 -13.75
N ASP A 102 7.16 -22.93 -13.01
CA ASP A 102 7.17 -24.40 -13.00
C ASP A 102 7.19 -25.03 -14.42
N GLY A 103 7.90 -24.41 -15.36
CA GLY A 103 8.00 -24.85 -16.75
C GLY A 103 6.77 -24.53 -17.62
N VAL A 104 5.80 -23.76 -17.11
CA VAL A 104 4.66 -23.23 -17.87
C VAL A 104 5.01 -21.85 -18.42
N PRO A 105 5.17 -21.69 -19.75
CA PRO A 105 5.40 -20.40 -20.37
C PRO A 105 4.11 -19.60 -20.44
N LEU A 106 4.13 -18.37 -19.92
CA LEU A 106 3.03 -17.43 -19.84
C LEU A 106 3.44 -16.09 -20.45
N ARG A 107 2.52 -15.45 -21.15
CA ARG A 107 2.68 -14.07 -21.61
C ARG A 107 1.56 -13.23 -21.04
N LEU A 108 1.88 -12.31 -20.14
CA LEU A 108 0.91 -11.35 -19.61
C LEU A 108 0.91 -10.09 -20.47
N ASN A 109 -0.23 -9.84 -21.10
CA ASN A 109 -0.46 -8.63 -21.88
C ASN A 109 -1.18 -7.62 -20.97
N ARG A 110 -0.49 -6.53 -20.63
CA ARG A 110 -1.09 -5.47 -19.80
C ARG A 110 -2.25 -4.80 -20.56
N SER A 111 -3.33 -4.49 -19.84
CA SER A 111 -4.48 -3.75 -20.37
C SER A 111 -4.10 -2.33 -20.81
N THR A 112 -3.17 -1.71 -20.08
CA THR A 112 -2.65 -0.36 -20.29
C THR A 112 -1.16 -0.31 -19.91
N PRO A 113 -0.39 0.69 -20.39
CA PRO A 113 1.01 0.86 -19.98
C PRO A 113 1.19 1.04 -18.47
N ASP A 114 0.21 1.65 -17.80
CA ASP A 114 0.24 1.97 -16.37
C ASP A 114 -0.31 0.85 -15.48
N GLN A 115 -0.86 -0.23 -16.06
CA GLN A 115 -1.35 -1.37 -15.31
C GLN A 115 -0.21 -1.95 -14.47
N ARG A 116 -0.44 -2.01 -13.16
CA ARG A 116 0.55 -2.51 -12.20
C ARG A 116 0.57 -4.03 -12.28
N VAL A 117 1.74 -4.64 -12.16
CA VAL A 117 1.85 -6.09 -12.07
C VAL A 117 2.63 -6.44 -10.81
N HIS A 118 2.07 -7.32 -10.00
CA HIS A 118 2.68 -7.78 -8.76
C HIS A 118 2.98 -9.28 -8.85
N LEU A 119 4.24 -9.65 -8.75
CA LEU A 119 4.67 -11.03 -8.49
C LEU A 119 4.76 -11.21 -6.97
N LEU A 120 3.83 -11.99 -6.41
CA LEU A 120 3.58 -12.13 -4.99
C LEU A 120 3.97 -13.54 -4.54
N PHE A 121 5.17 -13.69 -3.98
CA PHE A 121 5.71 -14.96 -3.49
C PHE A 121 5.15 -15.28 -2.10
N ARG A 122 4.20 -16.21 -2.00
CA ARG A 122 3.45 -16.52 -0.75
C ARG A 122 4.34 -17.22 0.26
N GLY A 123 4.77 -16.50 1.29
CA GLY A 123 5.64 -17.04 2.34
C GLY A 123 6.99 -17.58 1.83
N GLN A 124 7.41 -17.15 0.64
CA GLN A 124 8.66 -17.55 0.00
C GLN A 124 9.54 -16.32 -0.22
N GLU A 125 10.86 -16.56 -0.25
CA GLU A 125 11.85 -15.57 -0.68
C GLU A 125 11.82 -15.36 -2.20
N ILE A 126 12.27 -14.19 -2.66
CA ILE A 126 12.36 -13.89 -4.09
C ILE A 126 13.56 -14.64 -4.69
N PRO A 127 13.41 -15.32 -5.84
CA PRO A 127 14.53 -15.91 -6.56
C PRO A 127 15.62 -14.88 -6.88
N ALA A 128 16.88 -15.26 -6.69
CA ALA A 128 18.02 -14.36 -6.90
C ALA A 128 18.03 -13.77 -8.32
N GLY A 129 18.22 -12.45 -8.43
CA GLY A 129 18.24 -11.73 -9.69
C GLY A 129 16.86 -11.47 -10.32
N LEU A 130 15.76 -12.05 -9.80
CA LEU A 130 14.44 -11.84 -10.37
C LEU A 130 13.95 -10.40 -10.17
N ALA A 131 14.16 -9.85 -8.97
CA ALA A 131 13.81 -8.46 -8.66
C ALA A 131 14.65 -7.44 -9.46
N ASP A 132 15.90 -7.78 -9.80
CA ASP A 132 16.79 -6.92 -10.58
C ASP A 132 16.32 -6.78 -12.04
N ASN A 133 15.63 -7.81 -12.55
CA ASN A 133 15.04 -7.81 -13.88
C ASN A 133 13.68 -7.09 -13.95
N ALA A 134 13.16 -6.60 -12.81
CA ALA A 134 11.87 -5.93 -12.74
C ALA A 134 11.97 -4.43 -13.05
N ASP A 135 11.19 -3.97 -14.02
CA ASP A 135 11.17 -2.59 -14.51
C ASP A 135 9.76 -1.99 -14.49
N GLY A 136 9.70 -0.65 -14.61
CA GLY A 136 8.45 0.10 -14.70
C GLY A 136 7.43 -0.25 -13.61
N THR A 137 6.25 -0.71 -14.04
CA THR A 137 5.11 -1.04 -13.17
C THR A 137 5.14 -2.47 -12.61
N LEU A 138 6.21 -3.25 -12.88
CA LEU A 138 6.40 -4.57 -12.30
C LEU A 138 6.97 -4.48 -10.87
N ARG A 139 6.32 -5.20 -9.96
CA ARG A 139 6.65 -5.27 -8.55
C ARG A 139 6.85 -6.73 -8.18
N VAL A 140 7.89 -7.00 -7.41
CA VAL A 140 8.26 -8.35 -6.99
C VAL A 140 8.39 -8.31 -5.48
N ASP A 141 7.52 -9.05 -4.79
CA ASP A 141 7.41 -8.97 -3.34
C ASP A 141 7.53 -10.37 -2.72
N ALA A 142 8.44 -10.49 -1.76
CA ALA A 142 8.70 -11.69 -0.96
C ALA A 142 7.70 -11.80 0.18
N ASN A 143 7.51 -13.02 0.69
CA ASN A 143 6.71 -13.29 1.89
C ASN A 143 5.32 -12.62 1.83
N ALA A 144 4.73 -12.58 0.64
CA ALA A 144 3.50 -11.86 0.35
C ALA A 144 2.29 -12.53 1.00
N SER A 145 1.33 -11.72 1.43
CA SER A 145 0.01 -12.19 1.89
C SER A 145 -1.08 -11.19 1.50
N ALA A 146 -2.31 -11.68 1.40
CA ALA A 146 -3.48 -10.83 1.26
C ALA A 146 -3.92 -10.22 2.61
N ASP A 147 -3.51 -10.84 3.72
CA ASP A 147 -3.96 -10.45 5.06
C ASP A 147 -3.15 -9.26 5.56
N ALA A 148 -3.82 -8.12 5.75
CA ALA A 148 -3.22 -6.94 6.37
C ALA A 148 -2.94 -7.18 7.86
N ARG A 149 -1.91 -6.52 8.37
CA ARG A 149 -1.52 -6.60 9.78
C ARG A 149 -1.03 -5.26 10.30
N PHE A 150 -1.06 -5.11 11.62
CA PHE A 150 -0.55 -3.94 12.32
C PHE A 150 0.84 -4.23 12.91
N GLU A 151 1.80 -3.35 12.66
CA GLU A 151 3.19 -3.48 13.12
C GLU A 151 3.73 -2.17 13.70
N THR A 152 4.71 -2.30 14.61
CA THR A 152 5.47 -1.18 15.18
C THR A 152 6.77 -0.97 14.42
N THR A 153 7.20 0.28 14.26
CA THR A 153 8.52 0.58 13.67
C THR A 153 9.59 0.82 14.73
N ALA A 154 10.85 0.93 14.31
CA ALA A 154 11.95 1.37 15.17
C ALA A 154 11.91 2.89 15.48
N ILE A 155 11.02 3.62 14.83
CA ILE A 155 10.79 5.04 15.08
C ILE A 155 9.63 5.12 16.08
N ASP A 156 9.88 5.66 17.27
CA ASP A 156 8.84 5.81 18.30
C ASP A 156 7.63 6.56 17.74
N HIS A 157 6.41 6.20 18.15
CA HIS A 157 5.15 6.81 17.69
C HIS A 157 4.86 6.66 16.18
N LEU A 158 5.57 5.76 15.48
CA LEU A 158 5.28 5.42 14.09
C LEU A 158 4.95 3.93 13.97
N PHE A 159 3.77 3.67 13.40
CA PHE A 159 3.19 2.35 13.18
C PHE A 159 2.87 2.14 11.71
N ILE A 160 2.66 0.88 11.31
CA ILE A 160 2.32 0.52 9.94
C ILE A 160 1.14 -0.45 9.94
N TYR A 161 0.15 -0.20 9.11
CA TYR A 161 -0.96 -1.10 8.84
C TYR A 161 -1.13 -1.35 7.34
N GLY A 162 -1.14 -2.63 6.95
CA GLY A 162 -1.33 -3.04 5.57
C GLY A 162 -0.78 -4.43 5.29
N THR A 163 -0.75 -4.81 4.02
CA THR A 163 -0.25 -6.13 3.59
C THR A 163 1.26 -6.30 3.86
N PRO A 164 1.78 -7.54 4.01
CA PRO A 164 3.22 -7.76 4.22
C PRO A 164 4.10 -7.14 3.15
N GLN A 165 3.69 -7.18 1.89
CA GLN A 165 4.40 -6.57 0.77
C GLN A 165 4.47 -5.03 0.88
N PHE A 166 3.40 -4.38 1.34
CA PHE A 166 3.44 -2.95 1.65
C PHE A 166 4.41 -2.66 2.79
N GLN A 167 4.31 -3.41 3.89
CA GLN A 167 5.15 -3.21 5.07
C GLN A 167 6.63 -3.39 4.77
N ASN A 168 6.99 -4.44 4.04
CA ASN A 168 8.39 -4.72 3.66
C ASN A 168 8.98 -3.53 2.89
N ARG A 169 8.21 -2.94 1.96
CA ARG A 169 8.65 -1.76 1.21
C ARG A 169 8.85 -0.53 2.08
N VAL A 170 7.93 -0.29 3.02
CA VAL A 170 8.07 0.81 3.98
C VAL A 170 9.30 0.58 4.88
N TYR A 171 9.52 -0.65 5.36
CA TYR A 171 10.70 -0.99 6.14
C TYR A 171 12.00 -0.80 5.36
N ASP A 172 12.06 -1.21 4.09
CA ASP A 172 13.22 -0.98 3.23
C ASP A 172 13.54 0.51 3.11
N GLN A 173 12.51 1.35 2.91
CA GLN A 173 12.69 2.80 2.86
C GLN A 173 13.16 3.35 4.21
N LEU A 174 12.54 2.96 5.32
CA LEU A 174 12.93 3.40 6.66
C LEU A 174 14.35 2.97 7.04
N ALA A 175 14.80 1.79 6.60
CA ALA A 175 16.16 1.30 6.85
C ALA A 175 17.22 2.21 6.21
N LEU A 176 16.91 2.82 5.07
CA LEU A 176 17.80 3.79 4.39
C LEU A 176 18.02 5.06 5.21
N LEU A 177 17.09 5.45 6.10
CA LEU A 177 17.13 6.72 6.84
C LEU A 177 18.45 6.94 7.58
N SER A 178 19.06 5.86 8.10
CA SER A 178 20.35 5.90 8.79
C SER A 178 21.50 6.42 7.91
N GLY A 179 21.44 6.21 6.59
CA GLY A 179 22.40 6.70 5.61
C GLY A 179 22.19 8.15 5.18
N TYR A 180 21.09 8.80 5.61
CA TYR A 180 20.72 10.16 5.20
C TYR A 180 20.47 11.06 6.43
N PRO A 181 21.54 11.50 7.11
CA PRO A 181 21.44 12.19 8.40
C PRO A 181 20.66 13.51 8.35
N GLU A 182 20.66 14.20 7.21
CA GLU A 182 19.90 15.44 7.02
C GLU A 182 18.38 15.18 7.01
N LEU A 183 17.93 14.12 6.33
CA LEU A 183 16.51 13.71 6.34
C LEU A 183 16.07 13.27 7.73
N LYS A 184 16.93 12.50 8.41
CA LYS A 184 16.67 12.11 9.79
C LYS A 184 16.54 13.33 10.69
N ARG A 185 17.44 14.30 10.59
CA ARG A 185 17.40 15.52 11.40
C ARG A 185 16.14 16.34 11.14
N ALA A 186 15.70 16.45 9.89
CA ALA A 186 14.46 17.14 9.54
C ALA A 186 13.22 16.44 10.15
N LEU A 187 13.16 15.10 10.07
CA LEU A 187 12.09 14.33 10.70
C LEU A 187 12.12 14.45 12.25
N ASP A 188 13.31 14.38 12.85
CA ASP A 188 13.47 14.57 14.29
C ASP A 188 13.04 15.99 14.72
N ALA A 189 13.35 17.01 13.92
CA ALA A 189 12.97 18.40 14.19
C ALA A 189 11.46 18.62 14.14
N ALA A 190 10.76 18.02 13.16
CA ALA A 190 9.30 18.07 13.08
C ALA A 190 8.62 17.50 14.34
N ARG A 191 9.29 16.57 15.03
CA ARG A 191 8.80 15.91 16.24
C ARG A 191 9.17 16.63 17.53
N GLN A 192 10.20 17.48 17.54
CA GLN A 192 10.66 18.18 18.74
C GLN A 192 9.70 19.27 19.25
N GLY A 193 8.77 19.73 18.41
CA GLY A 193 7.77 20.75 18.78
C GLY A 193 6.69 20.25 19.75
N TYR A 194 6.67 18.95 20.05
CA TYR A 194 5.61 18.31 20.83
C TYR A 194 6.03 18.01 22.26
N ALA A 195 5.15 18.30 23.22
CA ALA A 195 5.29 17.82 24.59
C ALA A 195 5.08 16.30 24.66
N ASP A 196 4.07 15.81 23.92
CA ASP A 196 3.78 14.41 23.68
C ASP A 196 3.69 14.19 22.15
N VAL A 197 4.56 13.37 21.59
CA VAL A 197 4.63 13.15 20.13
C VAL A 197 3.36 12.41 19.68
N PRO A 198 2.65 12.91 18.66
CA PRO A 198 1.44 12.24 18.17
C PRO A 198 1.78 10.91 17.48
N ASP A 199 0.92 9.91 17.68
CA ASP A 199 1.04 8.62 17.00
C ASP A 199 0.62 8.75 15.53
N ILE A 200 1.45 8.20 14.63
CA ILE A 200 1.15 8.10 13.19
C ILE A 200 1.05 6.64 12.79
N VAL A 201 -0.01 6.28 12.06
CA VAL A 201 -0.14 4.97 11.40
C VAL A 201 -0.03 5.16 9.89
N LEU A 202 1.04 4.63 9.31
CA LEU A 202 1.16 4.52 7.86
C LEU A 202 0.25 3.40 7.37
N MET A 203 -0.72 3.76 6.54
CA MET A 203 -1.70 2.85 5.97
C MET A 203 -1.49 2.69 4.48
N GLN A 204 -1.74 1.50 3.94
CA GLN A 204 -1.60 1.25 2.52
C GLN A 204 -2.59 2.09 1.70
N CYS A 205 -2.07 2.97 0.83
CA CYS A 205 -2.88 3.67 -0.16
C CYS A 205 -3.07 2.77 -1.38
N HIS A 206 -4.32 2.36 -1.64
CA HIS A 206 -4.62 1.46 -2.74
C HIS A 206 -4.82 2.19 -4.08
N ALA A 207 -5.34 3.42 -4.07
CA ALA A 207 -5.52 4.27 -5.24
C ALA A 207 -5.67 5.75 -4.83
N GLY A 208 -5.45 6.68 -5.76
CA GLY A 208 -5.61 8.11 -5.50
C GLY A 208 -4.40 8.77 -4.81
N PRO A 209 -4.53 10.06 -4.44
CA PRO A 209 -3.46 10.79 -3.77
C PRO A 209 -3.22 10.29 -2.34
N ALA A 210 -2.06 10.61 -1.77
CA ALA A 210 -1.86 10.46 -0.34
C ALA A 210 -2.87 11.33 0.41
N GLN A 211 -3.46 10.79 1.47
CA GLN A 211 -4.41 11.47 2.32
C GLN A 211 -4.02 11.25 3.78
N GLN A 212 -4.35 12.20 4.64
CA GLN A 212 -4.09 12.13 6.07
C GLN A 212 -5.32 12.61 6.83
N GLY A 213 -5.60 12.02 7.99
CA GLY A 213 -6.74 12.43 8.79
C GLY A 213 -6.81 11.78 10.16
N PRO A 214 -7.67 12.31 11.05
CA PRO A 214 -7.76 11.93 12.47
C PRO A 214 -8.31 10.51 12.73
N GLY A 215 -8.51 9.66 11.72
CA GLY A 215 -8.74 8.24 11.98
C GLY A 215 -9.58 7.56 10.92
N PHE A 216 -8.93 6.69 10.17
CA PHE A 216 -9.53 5.46 9.69
C PHE A 216 -9.76 4.59 10.93
N ASP A 217 -10.95 4.01 11.12
CA ASP A 217 -11.22 3.15 12.29
C ASP A 217 -10.40 1.85 12.21
N LEU A 218 -9.27 1.81 12.94
CA LEU A 218 -8.43 0.62 13.07
C LEU A 218 -8.74 -0.18 14.34
N SER A 219 -9.80 0.16 15.09
CA SER A 219 -10.12 -0.49 16.38
C SER A 219 -10.29 -2.00 16.27
N ARG A 220 -10.73 -2.48 15.10
CA ARG A 220 -10.93 -3.92 14.81
C ARG A 220 -9.64 -4.67 14.49
N VAL A 221 -8.59 -3.95 14.09
CA VAL A 221 -7.37 -4.55 13.54
C VAL A 221 -6.12 -4.26 14.38
N ILE A 222 -6.17 -3.27 15.29
CA ILE A 222 -5.12 -3.02 16.28
C ILE A 222 -5.13 -4.17 17.31
N PRO A 223 -4.03 -4.95 17.44
CA PRO A 223 -3.92 -5.99 18.44
C PRO A 223 -4.15 -5.45 19.86
N ALA A 224 -4.79 -6.22 20.74
CA ALA A 224 -5.11 -5.79 22.11
C ALA A 224 -3.89 -5.28 22.93
N ARG A 225 -2.68 -5.77 22.62
CA ARG A 225 -1.43 -5.28 23.23
C ARG A 225 -1.10 -3.81 22.92
N TYR A 226 -1.67 -3.28 21.84
CA TYR A 226 -1.58 -1.88 21.43
C TYR A 226 -2.90 -1.13 21.61
N ALA A 227 -3.87 -1.66 22.36
CA ALA A 227 -5.16 -1.01 22.60
C ALA A 227 -5.06 0.30 23.42
N HIS A 228 -3.86 0.66 23.91
CA HIS A 228 -3.57 1.98 24.45
C HIS A 228 -3.52 3.06 23.36
N LEU A 229 -3.35 2.66 22.08
CA LEU A 229 -3.61 3.49 20.91
C LEU A 229 -5.13 3.58 20.73
N LEU A 230 -5.76 4.55 21.39
CA LEU A 230 -7.20 4.74 21.32
C LEU A 230 -7.62 5.28 19.94
N PRO A 231 -8.78 4.89 19.39
CA PRO A 231 -9.40 5.61 18.27
C PRO A 231 -9.50 7.11 18.61
N GLY A 232 -8.96 7.97 17.74
CA GLY A 232 -8.81 9.42 17.99
C GLY A 232 -7.49 9.85 18.63
N ALA A 233 -6.59 8.91 18.94
CA ALA A 233 -5.25 9.19 19.49
C ALA A 233 -4.11 9.06 18.46
N TYR A 234 -4.41 8.64 17.22
CA TYR A 234 -3.43 8.56 16.14
C TYR A 234 -3.92 9.24 14.87
N THR A 235 -2.99 9.64 14.01
CA THR A 235 -3.25 10.13 12.65
C THR A 235 -2.90 9.03 11.65
N ALA A 236 -3.87 8.64 10.83
CA ALA A 236 -3.63 7.71 9.74
C ALA A 236 -3.15 8.49 8.51
N VAL A 237 -2.13 7.94 7.85
CA VAL A 237 -1.50 8.53 6.67
C VAL A 237 -1.47 7.46 5.57
N LEU A 238 -2.27 7.67 4.53
CA LEU A 238 -2.30 6.80 3.36
C LEU A 238 -1.04 6.98 2.52
N TYR A 239 -0.32 5.89 2.29
CA TYR A 239 0.95 5.88 1.57
C TYR A 239 1.03 4.75 0.54
N ASP A 240 1.45 5.08 -0.68
CA ASP A 240 1.77 4.09 -1.73
C ASP A 240 3.30 4.03 -1.90
N PRO A 241 3.99 3.03 -1.32
CA PRO A 241 5.44 2.92 -1.37
C PRO A 241 5.95 2.52 -2.75
N TYR A 242 5.06 2.16 -3.68
CA TYR A 242 5.43 1.68 -5.00
C TYR A 242 5.55 2.81 -6.04
N GLN A 243 5.22 4.05 -5.68
CA GLN A 243 5.40 5.22 -6.55
C GLN A 243 6.88 5.62 -6.72
N ALA A 244 7.73 5.32 -5.73
CA ALA A 244 9.14 5.69 -5.75
C ALA A 244 10.02 4.64 -5.05
N LYS A 245 11.22 4.38 -5.61
CA LYS A 245 12.18 3.39 -5.09
C LYS A 245 13.41 4.08 -4.49
N GLY A 246 14.14 3.38 -3.62
CA GLY A 246 15.42 3.83 -3.08
C GLY A 246 15.32 5.19 -2.37
N LEU A 247 16.25 6.10 -2.69
CA LEU A 247 16.30 7.44 -2.09
C LEU A 247 15.06 8.29 -2.41
N ASP A 248 14.49 8.18 -3.61
CA ASP A 248 13.27 8.93 -3.95
C ASP A 248 12.09 8.45 -3.12
N GLY A 249 12.00 7.13 -2.88
CA GLY A 249 11.03 6.52 -1.97
C GLY A 249 11.19 7.02 -0.54
N LEU A 250 12.43 7.00 -0.02
CA LEU A 250 12.74 7.55 1.31
C LEU A 250 12.40 9.05 1.40
N ASN A 251 12.75 9.85 0.40
CA ASN A 251 12.44 11.28 0.37
C ASN A 251 10.93 11.53 0.40
N ALA A 252 10.16 10.77 -0.38
CA ALA A 252 8.70 10.86 -0.41
C ALA A 252 8.10 10.51 0.96
N LEU A 253 8.54 9.39 1.55
CA LEU A 253 8.07 8.97 2.88
C LEU A 253 8.44 9.98 3.98
N ALA A 254 9.68 10.46 4.00
CA ALA A 254 10.15 11.40 5.01
C ALA A 254 9.40 12.74 4.93
N ARG A 255 9.15 13.25 3.73
CA ARG A 255 8.35 14.48 3.54
C ARG A 255 6.89 14.28 3.96
N LEU A 256 6.29 13.17 3.56
CA LEU A 256 4.91 12.85 3.96
C LEU A 256 4.77 12.80 5.50
N LEU A 257 5.74 12.19 6.19
CA LEU A 257 5.76 12.15 7.65
C LEU A 257 6.00 13.53 8.27
N GLN A 258 6.89 14.35 7.68
CA GLN A 258 7.11 15.73 8.12
C GLN A 258 5.84 16.56 7.99
N ASP A 259 5.18 16.52 6.83
CA ASP A 259 3.93 17.24 6.57
C ASP A 259 2.82 16.80 7.54
N ALA A 260 2.74 15.50 7.85
CA ALA A 260 1.80 14.96 8.82
C ALA A 260 2.09 15.47 10.24
N TYR A 261 3.36 15.45 10.67
CA TYR A 261 3.76 16.03 11.95
C TYR A 261 3.58 17.54 11.97
N GLU A 262 3.78 18.28 10.89
CA GLU A 262 3.60 19.74 10.88
C GLU A 262 2.12 20.12 10.95
N ALA A 263 1.24 19.39 10.27
CA ALA A 263 -0.20 19.63 10.28
C ALA A 263 -0.84 19.45 11.67
N LEU A 264 -0.23 18.63 12.53
CA LEU A 264 -0.69 18.39 13.90
C LEU A 264 -0.13 19.41 14.91
N THR A 265 0.70 20.36 14.48
CA THR A 265 1.40 21.24 15.43
C THR A 265 0.39 22.13 16.17
N PRO A 266 0.52 22.28 17.50
CA PRO A 266 -0.47 23.00 18.30
C PRO A 266 -0.72 24.46 17.87
N SER A 267 0.20 25.04 17.10
CA SER A 267 0.16 26.44 16.66
C SER A 267 -0.70 26.69 15.41
N VAL A 268 -1.14 25.65 14.69
CA VAL A 268 -1.88 25.78 13.41
C VAL A 268 -3.40 25.86 13.63
N LEU A 269 -3.89 25.57 14.83
CA LEU A 269 -5.30 25.74 15.23
C LEU A 269 -5.45 26.83 16.31
N VAL A 270 -5.21 28.09 15.94
CA VAL A 270 -5.77 29.22 16.69
C VAL A 270 -6.75 29.93 15.76
N PRO A 271 -8.08 29.76 15.92
CA PRO A 271 -9.03 30.70 15.34
C PRO A 271 -8.72 32.07 15.94
N ALA A 272 -8.68 33.09 15.10
CA ALA A 272 -8.51 34.47 15.54
C ALA A 272 -9.47 34.75 16.71
N LEU A 273 -8.92 35.11 17.87
CA LEU A 273 -9.70 35.73 18.92
C LEU A 273 -10.26 37.03 18.33
N ASP A 274 -11.55 37.04 18.04
CA ASP A 274 -12.33 38.26 17.89
C ASP A 274 -12.08 39.10 19.14
N ILE A 275 -11.37 40.21 18.95
CA ILE A 275 -11.25 41.24 19.97
C ILE A 275 -12.45 42.16 19.75
N ASP A 276 -13.52 41.93 20.49
CA ASP A 276 -14.55 42.95 20.69
C ASP A 276 -13.95 44.09 21.55
N ILE A 277 -14.01 45.31 21.00
CA ILE A 277 -13.78 46.59 21.72
C ILE A 277 -15.13 47.19 22.09
#